data_AF-A0AAV9NWK0-F1
#
_entry.id   AF-A0AAV9NWK0-F1
#
_cell.length_a   1.000
_cell.length_b   1.000
_cell.length_c   1.000
_cell.angle_alpha   90.00
_cell.angle_beta   90.00
_cell.angle_gamma   90.00
#
_symmetry.space_group_name_H-M   'P 1'
#
loop_
_entity.id
_entity.type
_entity.pdbx_description
1 polymer ?
#
loop_
_entity_poly.entity_id
_entity_poly.type
_entity_poly.pdbx_seq_one_letter_code
_entity_poly.pdbx_strand_id
1 'polypeptide(L)'
;MEAPCELEREQYTHQTKGTSSQAAGLRPSEQDRNDLQVRGVKPAFNRTFRAPGSIAYTVNSIISPEYFIISLAYLLYNGGRALLTFVLLAPLPGLVCLYWSLGEMMSMAPTAGGQYRFVAENAPKSVAKQLSYVVGWLGVLGWQSFLTAVCFGTGTVIQGLIVLHNPS
;
A
#
# COMPACT_ATOMS: atom_id res chain seq x y z
N MET A 1 2.05 8.13 -36.13
CA MET A 1 2.85 7.30 -35.19
C MET A 1 1.87 6.77 -34.14
N GLU A 2 0.98 5.91 -34.62
CA GLU A 2 -0.04 5.21 -33.85
C GLU A 2 0.52 3.90 -33.30
N ALA A 3 -0.09 3.43 -32.21
CA ALA A 3 -0.13 2.03 -31.76
C ALA A 3 1.07 1.38 -31.04
N PRO A 4 1.36 1.81 -29.79
CA PRO A 4 1.79 0.86 -28.76
C PRO A 4 0.62 0.26 -27.95
N CYS A 5 -0.57 0.89 -27.97
CA CYS A 5 -1.73 0.47 -27.15
C CYS A 5 -2.59 -0.65 -27.80
N GLU A 6 -2.65 -0.70 -29.14
CA GLU A 6 -3.47 -1.70 -29.86
C GLU A 6 -2.83 -3.10 -29.88
N LEU A 7 -1.49 -3.17 -29.97
CA LEU A 7 -0.75 -4.44 -29.97
C LEU A 7 -0.80 -5.15 -28.60
N GLU A 8 -0.83 -4.40 -27.51
CA GLU A 8 -1.01 -4.95 -26.16
C GLU A 8 -2.43 -5.53 -25.98
N ARG A 9 -3.43 -4.91 -26.62
CA ARG A 9 -4.84 -5.36 -26.62
C ARG A 9 -5.06 -6.68 -27.36
N GLU A 10 -4.37 -6.86 -28.49
CA GLU A 10 -4.41 -8.09 -29.30
C GLU A 10 -3.70 -9.25 -28.58
N GLN A 11 -2.50 -9.02 -28.01
CA GLN A 11 -1.78 -10.06 -27.24
C GLN A 11 -2.54 -10.50 -25.98
N TYR A 12 -3.20 -9.56 -25.29
CA TYR A 12 -4.05 -9.86 -24.13
C TYR A 12 -5.28 -10.71 -24.50
N THR A 13 -5.80 -10.56 -25.72
CA THR A 13 -6.96 -11.32 -26.19
C THR A 13 -6.59 -12.78 -26.49
N HIS A 14 -5.39 -13.05 -27.01
CA HIS A 14 -4.93 -14.40 -27.33
C HIS A 14 -4.54 -15.24 -26.11
N GLN A 15 -4.03 -14.66 -25.02
CA GLN A 15 -3.71 -15.44 -23.81
C GLN A 15 -4.94 -15.93 -23.03
N THR A 16 -6.10 -15.28 -23.19
CA THR A 16 -7.29 -15.59 -22.38
C THR A 16 -8.07 -16.85 -22.77
N LYS A 17 -7.74 -17.54 -23.86
CA LYS A 17 -8.46 -18.76 -24.29
C LYS A 17 -7.96 -20.06 -23.63
N GLY A 18 -6.84 -20.04 -22.91
CA GLY A 18 -6.17 -21.28 -22.45
C GLY A 18 -6.36 -21.69 -20.98
N THR A 19 -6.87 -20.82 -20.10
CA THR A 19 -6.79 -21.07 -18.65
C THR A 19 -8.09 -20.75 -17.93
N SER A 20 -9.17 -21.44 -18.30
CA SER A 20 -10.36 -21.54 -17.45
C SER A 20 -10.26 -22.79 -16.58
N SER A 21 -9.31 -22.80 -15.64
CA SER A 21 -9.32 -23.76 -14.53
C SER A 21 -9.92 -23.08 -13.30
N GLN A 22 -11.15 -23.50 -12.97
CA GLN A 22 -11.93 -23.02 -11.83
C GLN A 22 -11.22 -23.34 -10.50
N ALA A 23 -10.54 -22.35 -9.92
CA ALA A 23 -10.20 -22.37 -8.50
C ALA A 23 -11.39 -21.80 -7.69
N ALA A 24 -11.72 -22.40 -6.55
CA ALA A 24 -12.81 -21.94 -5.69
C ALA A 24 -12.48 -20.56 -5.10
N GLY A 25 -13.05 -19.50 -5.68
CA GLY A 25 -12.93 -18.13 -5.15
C GLY A 25 -14.29 -17.48 -4.97
N LEU A 26 -14.30 -16.29 -4.37
CA LEU A 26 -15.52 -15.55 -4.09
C LEU A 26 -16.27 -15.25 -5.39
N ARG A 27 -17.59 -15.41 -5.36
CA ARG A 27 -18.45 -15.10 -6.51
C ARG A 27 -18.30 -13.61 -6.85
N PRO A 28 -18.03 -13.24 -8.11
CA PRO A 28 -17.95 -11.84 -8.51
C PRO A 28 -19.28 -11.13 -8.23
N SER A 29 -19.22 -9.95 -7.60
CA SER A 29 -20.41 -9.11 -7.46
C SER A 29 -20.89 -8.62 -8.83
N GLU A 30 -22.20 -8.43 -9.02
CA GLU A 30 -22.74 -7.88 -10.27
C GLU A 30 -22.17 -6.48 -10.57
N GLN A 31 -21.93 -5.70 -9.51
CA GLN A 31 -21.28 -4.40 -9.59
C GLN A 31 -19.82 -4.50 -10.08
N ASP A 32 -19.07 -5.50 -9.59
CA ASP A 32 -17.69 -5.76 -10.05
C ASP A 32 -17.65 -6.14 -11.54
N ARG A 33 -18.66 -6.89 -12.02
CA ARG A 33 -18.77 -7.20 -13.46
C ARG A 33 -19.08 -5.97 -14.30
N ASN A 34 -19.93 -5.06 -13.83
CA ASN A 34 -20.25 -3.82 -14.53
C ASN A 34 -19.02 -2.90 -14.60
N ASP A 35 -18.30 -2.72 -13.47
CA ASP A 35 -17.10 -1.88 -13.42
C ASP A 35 -15.97 -2.40 -14.34
N LEU A 36 -15.80 -3.72 -14.41
CA LEU A 36 -14.85 -4.36 -15.33
C LEU A 36 -15.26 -4.18 -16.80
N GLN A 37 -16.56 -4.21 -17.10
CA GLN A 37 -17.09 -3.97 -18.46
C GLN A 37 -16.89 -2.51 -18.89
N VAL A 38 -17.18 -1.55 -18.01
CA VAL A 38 -16.97 -0.11 -18.27
C VAL A 38 -15.49 0.20 -18.50
N ARG A 39 -14.58 -0.45 -17.77
CA ARG A 39 -13.13 -0.28 -17.94
C ARG A 39 -12.54 -1.12 -19.08
N GLY A 40 -13.29 -2.05 -19.65
CA GLY A 40 -12.81 -2.98 -20.68
C GLY A 40 -11.73 -3.95 -20.18
N VAL A 41 -11.63 -4.20 -18.86
CA VAL A 41 -10.59 -5.03 -18.25
C VAL A 41 -11.15 -6.40 -17.92
N LYS A 42 -10.44 -7.48 -18.30
CA LYS A 42 -10.82 -8.84 -17.91
C LYS A 42 -10.27 -9.16 -16.51
N PRO A 43 -11.01 -9.89 -15.67
CA PRO A 43 -10.51 -10.30 -14.36
C PRO A 43 -9.34 -11.26 -14.53
N ALA A 44 -8.14 -10.83 -14.11
CA ALA A 44 -6.91 -11.63 -14.22
C ALA A 44 -6.70 -12.59 -13.03
N PHE A 45 -7.31 -12.30 -11.88
CA PHE A 45 -7.17 -13.09 -10.65
C PHE A 45 -8.53 -13.39 -10.03
N ASN A 46 -8.61 -14.52 -9.32
CA ASN A 46 -9.80 -14.93 -8.60
C ASN A 46 -9.98 -14.11 -7.33
N ARG A 47 -11.21 -13.72 -6.96
CA ARG A 47 -11.43 -12.88 -5.78
C ARG A 47 -11.20 -13.72 -4.50
N THR A 48 -10.16 -13.40 -3.74
CA THR A 48 -9.81 -14.13 -2.49
C THR A 48 -10.11 -13.32 -1.22
N PHE A 49 -9.97 -12.00 -1.25
CA PHE A 49 -10.14 -11.15 -0.08
C PHE A 49 -11.59 -10.68 0.09
N ARG A 50 -12.17 -10.91 1.28
CA ARG A 50 -13.41 -10.28 1.73
C ARG A 50 -13.09 -8.98 2.48
N ALA A 51 -14.06 -8.06 2.56
CA ALA A 51 -13.94 -6.80 3.31
C ALA A 51 -13.33 -6.96 4.73
N PRO A 52 -13.81 -7.86 5.61
CA PRO A 52 -13.22 -8.01 6.95
C PRO A 52 -11.76 -8.48 6.91
N GLY A 53 -11.39 -9.37 6.00
CA GLY A 53 -10.00 -9.83 5.85
C GLY A 53 -9.08 -8.73 5.34
N SER A 54 -9.56 -7.92 4.40
CA SER A 54 -8.83 -6.75 3.88
C SER A 54 -8.61 -5.69 4.97
N ILE A 55 -9.64 -5.40 5.78
CA ILE A 55 -9.54 -4.45 6.89
C ILE A 55 -8.55 -4.95 7.94
N ALA A 56 -8.63 -6.21 8.35
CA ALA A 56 -7.71 -6.80 9.32
C ALA A 56 -6.24 -6.72 8.84
N TYR A 57 -6.00 -7.04 7.56
CA TYR A 57 -4.69 -6.92 6.95
C TYR A 57 -4.17 -5.47 6.94
N THR A 58 -5.04 -4.51 6.63
CA THR A 58 -4.71 -3.08 6.58
C THR A 58 -4.36 -2.55 7.97
N VAL A 59 -5.14 -2.90 9.00
CA VAL A 59 -4.87 -2.50 10.40
C VAL A 59 -3.51 -3.04 10.86
N ASN A 60 -3.23 -4.31 10.60
CA ASN A 60 -1.95 -4.93 10.95
C ASN A 60 -0.76 -4.28 10.22
N SER A 61 -0.97 -3.80 8.99
CA SER A 61 0.09 -3.17 8.20
C SER A 61 0.36 -1.72 8.59
N ILE A 62 -0.65 -0.98 9.07
CA ILE A 62 -0.50 0.44 9.47
C ILE A 62 0.12 0.57 10.87
N ILE A 63 -0.29 -0.31 11.79
CA ILE A 63 0.22 -0.33 13.15
C ILE A 63 0.99 -1.62 13.31
N SER A 64 2.30 -1.58 13.05
CA SER A 64 3.19 -2.66 13.48
C SER A 64 3.34 -2.57 15.00
N PRO A 65 2.70 -3.47 15.79
CA PRO A 65 2.64 -3.33 17.25
C PRO A 65 4.03 -3.37 17.89
N GLU A 66 5.00 -4.03 17.27
CA GLU A 66 6.37 -4.16 17.77
C GLU A 66 7.13 -2.83 17.72
N TYR A 67 7.02 -2.10 16.60
CA TYR A 67 7.69 -0.81 16.42
C TYR A 67 7.13 0.28 17.30
N PHE A 68 5.83 0.22 17.57
CA PHE A 68 5.17 1.20 18.43
C PHE A 68 5.73 1.13 19.85
N ILE A 69 5.91 -0.07 20.40
CA ILE A 69 6.43 -0.28 21.76
C ILE A 69 7.88 0.22 21.88
N ILE A 70 8.74 -0.12 20.92
CA ILE A 70 10.14 0.30 20.91
C ILE A 70 10.24 1.83 20.83
N SER A 71 9.48 2.44 19.91
CA SER A 71 9.49 3.89 19.69
C SER A 71 8.99 4.66 20.91
N LEU A 72 8.01 4.11 21.64
CA LEU A 72 7.47 4.73 22.85
C LEU A 72 8.54 4.90 23.95
N ALA A 73 9.42 3.91 24.12
CA ALA A 73 10.52 3.99 25.08
C ALA A 73 11.49 5.13 24.71
N TYR A 74 11.85 5.25 23.44
CA TYR A 74 12.71 6.34 22.96
C TYR A 74 12.06 7.72 23.11
N LEU A 75 10.77 7.82 22.82
CA LEU A 75 10.02 9.07 22.89
C LEU A 75 9.93 9.58 24.34
N LEU A 76 9.70 8.66 25.29
CA LEU A 76 9.60 8.97 26.70
C LEU A 76 10.98 9.30 27.31
N TYR A 77 12.03 8.58 26.89
CA TYR A 77 13.39 8.82 27.36
C TYR A 77 13.93 10.19 26.92
N ASN A 78 13.72 10.57 25.65
CA ASN A 78 14.30 11.80 25.10
C ASN A 78 13.42 13.04 25.27
N GLY A 79 12.09 12.89 25.25
CA GLY A 79 11.15 14.02 25.21
C GLY A 79 10.13 14.07 26.33
N GLY A 80 10.17 13.12 27.25
CA GLY A 80 9.23 13.01 28.35
C GLY A 80 7.78 12.93 27.89
N ARG A 81 6.86 13.26 28.80
CA ARG A 81 5.41 13.14 28.57
C ARG A 81 4.87 14.14 27.55
N ALA A 82 5.50 15.31 27.42
CA ALA A 82 5.06 16.35 26.51
C ALA A 82 5.26 15.93 25.05
N LEU A 83 6.44 15.42 24.70
CA LEU A 83 6.72 14.96 23.34
C LEU A 83 5.79 13.82 22.93
N LEU A 84 5.50 12.91 23.87
CA LEU A 84 4.55 11.82 23.66
C LEU A 84 3.18 12.37 23.23
N THR A 85 2.61 13.32 23.97
CA THR A 85 1.31 13.91 23.63
C THR A 85 1.32 14.62 22.29
N PHE A 86 2.33 15.47 22.01
CA PHE A 86 2.35 16.23 20.76
C PHE A 86 2.58 15.34 19.53
N VAL A 87 3.48 14.36 19.60
CA VAL A 87 3.77 13.45 18.48
C VAL A 87 2.62 12.48 18.23
N LEU A 88 1.87 12.06 19.26
CA LEU A 88 0.69 11.22 19.07
C LEU A 88 -0.55 12.00 18.60
N LEU A 89 -0.83 13.18 19.17
CA LEU A 89 -2.10 13.87 18.95
C LEU A 89 -2.08 14.86 17.78
N ALA A 90 -0.98 15.57 17.57
CA ALA A 90 -0.89 16.59 16.52
C ALA A 90 -1.05 16.06 15.08
N PRO A 91 -0.52 14.88 14.69
CA PRO A 91 -0.67 14.40 13.32
C PRO A 91 -2.02 13.74 13.01
N LEU A 92 -2.83 13.38 14.02
CA LEU A 92 -4.11 12.68 13.82
C LEU A 92 -5.06 13.36 12.82
N PRO A 93 -5.38 14.66 12.93
CA PRO A 93 -6.29 15.30 11.98
C PRO A 93 -5.75 15.30 10.54
N GLY A 94 -4.43 15.47 10.38
CA GLY A 94 -3.79 15.42 9.07
C GLY A 94 -3.86 14.04 8.43
N LEU A 95 -3.60 12.99 9.22
CA LEU A 95 -3.68 11.60 8.76
C LEU A 95 -5.12 11.21 8.41
N VAL A 96 -6.11 11.58 9.22
CA VAL A 96 -7.53 11.30 8.91
C VAL A 96 -7.95 11.97 7.60
N CYS A 97 -7.60 13.23 7.40
CA CYS A 97 -7.88 13.96 6.16
C CYS A 97 -7.21 13.29 4.95
N LEU A 98 -5.94 12.90 5.09
CA LEU A 98 -5.18 12.19 4.06
C LEU A 98 -5.84 10.88 3.65
N TYR A 99 -6.20 10.03 4.61
CA TYR A 99 -6.86 8.74 4.33
C TYR A 99 -8.25 8.92 3.75
N TRP A 100 -9.00 9.93 4.18
CA TRP A 100 -10.31 10.24 3.61
C TRP A 100 -10.21 10.62 2.13
N SER A 101 -9.29 11.53 1.79
CA SER A 101 -9.04 11.92 0.39
C SER A 101 -8.57 10.75 -0.47
N LEU A 102 -7.71 9.88 0.09
CA LEU A 102 -7.29 8.66 -0.60
C LEU A 102 -8.47 7.71 -0.82
N GLY A 103 -9.38 7.59 0.15
CA GLY A 103 -10.61 6.81 0.04
C GLY A 103 -11.49 7.24 -1.14
N GLU A 104 -11.68 8.55 -1.33
CA GLU A 104 -12.41 9.10 -2.47
C GLU A 104 -11.75 8.71 -3.81
N MET A 105 -10.42 8.78 -3.88
CA MET A 105 -9.66 8.36 -5.08
C MET A 105 -9.80 6.85 -5.35
N MET A 106 -9.70 6.02 -4.31
CA MET A 106 -9.86 4.56 -4.42
C MET A 106 -11.28 4.18 -4.86
N SER A 107 -12.29 4.96 -4.49
CA SER A 107 -13.69 4.77 -4.89
C SER A 107 -13.88 5.01 -6.40
N MET A 108 -13.25 6.07 -6.94
CA MET A 108 -13.32 6.38 -8.37
C MET A 108 -12.52 5.41 -9.24
N ALA A 109 -11.40 4.89 -8.75
CA ALA A 109 -10.52 4.02 -9.50
C ALA A 109 -9.98 2.88 -8.63
N PRO A 110 -10.76 1.81 -8.40
CA PRO A 110 -10.31 0.63 -7.67
C PRO A 110 -9.37 -0.21 -8.56
N THR A 111 -8.17 0.32 -8.81
CA THR A 111 -7.12 -0.37 -9.58
C THR A 111 -6.06 -0.89 -8.62
N ALA A 112 -5.50 -2.07 -8.93
CA ALA A 112 -4.39 -2.64 -8.16
C ALA A 112 -3.06 -1.88 -8.32
N GLY A 113 -3.06 -0.73 -9.01
CA GLY A 113 -1.87 0.02 -9.42
C GLY A 113 -1.35 1.05 -8.42
N GLY A 114 -1.88 1.08 -7.19
CA GLY A 114 -1.34 1.91 -6.10
C GLY A 114 -1.22 3.41 -6.41
N GLN A 115 -0.42 4.10 -5.60
CA GLN A 115 -0.28 5.57 -5.62
C GLN A 115 0.22 6.13 -6.96
N TYR A 116 1.13 5.41 -7.64
CA TYR A 116 1.70 5.87 -8.91
C TYR A 116 0.67 5.92 -10.05
N ARG A 117 -0.33 5.03 -10.02
CA ARG A 117 -1.42 5.00 -11.01
C ARG A 117 -2.46 6.10 -10.75
N PHE A 118 -2.75 6.41 -9.48
CA PHE A 118 -3.60 7.56 -9.14
C PHE A 118 -2.99 8.88 -9.62
N VAL A 119 -1.68 9.02 -9.51
CA VAL A 119 -0.98 10.20 -10.02
C VAL A 119 -1.04 10.27 -11.54
N ALA A 120 -0.95 9.15 -12.24
CA ALA A 120 -1.09 9.12 -13.70
C ALA A 120 -2.51 9.50 -14.16
N GLU A 121 -3.53 9.14 -13.37
CA GLU A 121 -4.94 9.34 -13.69
C GLU A 121 -5.44 10.74 -13.32
N ASN A 122 -4.85 11.37 -12.29
CA ASN A 122 -5.19 12.73 -11.85
C ASN A 122 -4.35 13.82 -12.54
N ALA A 123 -3.20 13.50 -13.15
CA ALA A 123 -2.31 14.49 -13.75
C ALA A 123 -2.59 14.74 -15.24
N PRO A 124 -2.34 15.97 -15.76
CA PRO A 124 -2.47 16.26 -17.19
C PRO A 124 -1.47 15.45 -18.02
N LYS A 125 -1.91 14.99 -19.21
CA LYS A 125 -1.21 14.02 -20.08
C LYS A 125 0.26 14.35 -20.38
N SER A 126 0.64 15.63 -20.34
CA SER A 126 2.01 16.09 -20.60
C SER A 126 3.00 15.70 -19.50
N VAL A 127 2.57 15.73 -18.23
CA VAL A 127 3.46 15.52 -17.06
C VAL A 127 3.17 14.22 -16.30
N ALA A 128 2.04 13.55 -16.60
CA ALA A 128 1.60 12.34 -15.92
C ALA A 128 2.69 11.26 -15.83
N LYS A 129 3.44 11.02 -16.92
CA LYS A 129 4.50 9.99 -16.95
C LYS A 129 5.68 10.34 -16.02
N GLN A 130 6.09 11.61 -16.00
CA GLN A 130 7.22 12.06 -15.19
C GLN A 130 6.84 12.07 -13.70
N LEU A 131 5.66 12.60 -13.37
CA LEU A 131 5.16 12.63 -12.00
C LEU A 131 4.98 11.22 -11.43
N SER A 132 4.37 10.30 -12.19
CA SER A 132 4.23 8.90 -11.76
C SER A 132 5.57 8.19 -11.57
N TYR A 133 6.58 8.51 -12.39
CA TYR A 133 7.92 7.96 -12.24
C TYR A 133 8.58 8.45 -10.95
N VAL A 134 8.52 9.76 -10.68
CA VAL A 134 9.05 10.34 -9.44
C VAL A 134 8.35 9.76 -8.21
N VAL A 135 7.02 9.68 -8.21
CA VAL A 135 6.24 9.10 -7.10
C VAL A 135 6.56 7.61 -6.91
N GLY A 136 6.73 6.87 -8.00
CA GLY A 136 7.19 5.48 -7.95
C GLY A 136 8.56 5.34 -7.28
N TRP A 137 9.54 6.15 -7.69
CA TRP A 137 10.88 6.12 -7.10
C TRP A 137 10.91 6.58 -5.64
N LEU A 138 10.17 7.62 -5.29
CA LEU A 138 10.02 8.04 -3.89
C LEU A 138 9.40 6.94 -3.05
N GLY A 139 8.42 6.20 -3.59
CA GLY A 139 7.86 5.02 -2.94
C GLY A 139 8.91 3.93 -2.70
N VAL A 140 9.75 3.61 -3.70
CA VAL A 140 10.83 2.64 -3.55
C VAL A 140 11.83 3.08 -2.47
N LEU A 141 12.29 4.32 -2.52
CA LEU A 141 13.24 4.86 -1.53
C LEU A 141 12.63 4.90 -0.12
N GLY A 142 11.35 5.21 0.00
CA GLY A 142 10.60 5.15 1.25
C GLY A 142 10.57 3.73 1.83
N TRP A 143 10.25 2.73 1.01
CA TRP A 143 10.23 1.33 1.44
C TRP A 143 11.62 0.80 1.83
N GLN A 144 12.66 1.17 1.09
CA GLN A 144 14.03 0.76 1.41
C GLN A 144 14.55 1.39 2.71
N SER A 145 14.29 2.69 2.92
CA SER A 145 14.68 3.37 4.16
C SER A 145 13.91 2.85 5.37
N PHE A 146 12.62 2.55 5.20
CA PHE A 146 11.81 1.91 6.23
C PHE A 146 12.36 0.53 6.62
N LEU A 147 12.63 -0.35 5.64
CA LEU A 147 13.19 -1.67 5.92
C LEU A 147 14.54 -1.59 6.64
N THR A 148 15.39 -0.63 6.25
CA THR A 148 16.68 -0.41 6.90
C THR A 148 16.50 0.01 8.38
N ALA A 149 15.58 0.94 8.65
CA ALA A 149 15.26 1.37 10.02
C ALA A 149 14.71 0.21 10.86
N VAL A 150 13.88 -0.64 10.26
CA VAL A 150 13.32 -1.85 10.87
C VAL A 150 14.43 -2.85 11.24
N CYS A 151 15.32 -3.18 10.30
CA CYS A 151 16.45 -4.07 10.56
C CYS A 151 17.36 -3.53 11.67
N PHE A 152 17.62 -2.22 11.67
CA PHE A 152 18.43 -1.58 12.71
C PHE A 152 17.76 -1.63 14.09
N GLY A 153 16.47 -1.32 14.18
CA GLY A 153 15.70 -1.41 15.41
C GLY A 153 15.68 -2.83 15.98
N THR A 154 15.44 -3.83 15.12
CA THR A 154 15.44 -5.24 15.50
C THR A 154 16.82 -5.69 16.01
N GLY A 155 17.90 -5.31 15.32
CA GLY A 155 19.26 -5.60 15.75
C GLY A 155 19.58 -5.01 17.13
N THR A 156 19.11 -3.80 17.41
CA THR A 156 19.29 -3.14 18.71
C THR A 156 18.57 -3.89 19.83
N VAL A 157 17.35 -4.37 19.59
CA VAL A 157 16.61 -5.19 20.56
C VAL A 157 17.32 -6.51 20.84
N ILE A 158 17.84 -7.18 19.81
CA ILE A 158 18.61 -8.42 19.96
C ILE A 158 19.87 -8.18 20.80
N GLN A 159 20.61 -7.10 20.53
CA GLN A 159 21.78 -6.73 21.34
C GLN A 159 21.41 -6.44 22.79
N GLY A 160 20.30 -5.73 23.03
CA GLY A 160 19.77 -5.49 24.37
C GLY A 160 19.46 -6.79 25.12
N LEU A 161 18.87 -7.78 24.44
CA LEU A 161 18.61 -9.10 25.00
C LEU A 161 19.90 -9.87 25.33
N ILE A 162 20.93 -9.78 24.49
CA ILE A 162 22.23 -10.45 24.72
C ILE A 162 22.91 -9.89 25.98
N VAL A 163 22.90 -8.56 26.15
CA VAL A 163 23.44 -7.90 27.35
C VAL A 163 22.64 -8.29 28.60
N LEU A 164 21.31 -8.38 28.48
CA LEU A 164 20.45 -8.79 29.60
C LEU A 164 20.71 -10.25 30.02
N HIS A 165 21.01 -11.14 29.07
CA HIS A 165 21.30 -12.54 29.35
C HIS A 165 22.70 -12.76 29.95
N ASN A 166 23.68 -11.92 29.61
CA ASN A 166 25.05 -12.01 30.15
C ASN A 166 25.40 -10.74 30.94
N PRO A 167 24.83 -10.56 32.15
CA PRO A 167 25.21 -9.47 33.04
C PRO A 167 26.56 -9.81 33.70
N SER A 168 27.65 -9.66 32.95
CA SER A 168 29.01 -9.66 33.51
C SER A 168 29.40 -8.28 34.00
#